data_AF-A0A7X9DSJ4-F1
#
_entry.id   AF-A0A7X9DSJ4-F1
#
_cell.length_a   1.000
_cell.length_b   1.000
_cell.length_c   1.000
_cell.angle_alpha   90.00
_cell.angle_beta   90.00
_cell.angle_gamma   90.00
#
_symmetry.space_group_name_H-M   'P 1'
#
loop_
_entity.id
_entity.type
_entity.pdbx_description
1 polymer ?
#
loop_
_entity_poly.entity_id
_entity_poly.type
_entity_poly.pdbx_seq_one_letter_code
_entity_poly.pdbx_strand_id
1 'polypeptide(L)'
;MVQKEFCSCFAAAGILVVLSIILPVLPVAAQTDSSPAHSAEPPDAISEAAEESPARCRIHLRFGSLLNEDVLVEEKRIQGSNLSIREEDGIFYGFAYGQSTRFRIEDGRVSGSISELGLMLNVRIEGPFSEVSGLIEATRVSARVSENAILVKGPGAGLSLKLQRGNHLSGSFVAGSQIGTADFTSFGCNLETIRKRPELIVILLLLWMAR
;
A
#
# COMPACT_ATOMS: atom_id res chain seq x y z
N MET A 1 -25.30 14.54 44.37
CA MET A 1 -25.22 13.21 45.00
C MET A 1 -26.59 12.55 44.89
N VAL A 2 -26.84 11.84 43.78
CA VAL A 2 -28.02 10.99 43.54
C VAL A 2 -27.48 9.72 42.85
N GLN A 3 -28.14 8.58 43.04
CA GLN A 3 -27.52 7.26 42.91
C GLN A 3 -28.40 6.33 42.06
N LYS A 4 -27.74 5.47 41.25
CA LYS A 4 -28.34 4.31 40.54
C LYS A 4 -29.32 4.72 39.39
N GLU A 5 -29.73 3.83 38.47
CA GLU A 5 -29.57 2.37 38.36
C GLU A 5 -28.90 1.91 37.05
N PHE A 6 -28.23 0.75 37.11
CA PHE A 6 -27.90 -0.06 35.94
C PHE A 6 -29.15 -0.87 35.56
N CYS A 7 -29.42 -1.03 34.27
CA CYS A 7 -30.24 -2.13 33.77
C CYS A 7 -29.45 -2.89 32.70
N SER A 8 -29.39 -4.22 32.80
CA SER A 8 -28.58 -5.09 31.96
C SER A 8 -29.43 -6.21 31.39
N CYS A 9 -29.57 -6.23 30.07
CA CYS A 9 -30.34 -7.25 29.35
C CYS A 9 -29.40 -8.22 28.61
N PHE A 10 -28.78 -9.13 29.37
CA PHE A 10 -28.18 -10.33 28.79
C PHE A 10 -29.31 -11.29 28.37
N ALA A 11 -29.40 -11.60 27.07
CA ALA A 11 -30.27 -12.64 26.54
C ALA A 11 -29.42 -13.70 25.84
N ALA A 12 -29.40 -14.92 26.39
CA ALA A 12 -28.61 -16.03 25.87
C ALA A 12 -29.43 -17.33 25.83
N ALA A 13 -29.74 -17.80 24.62
CA ALA A 13 -30.22 -19.15 24.31
C ALA A 13 -30.13 -19.37 22.79
N GLY A 14 -29.69 -20.55 22.32
CA GLY A 14 -29.56 -20.86 20.89
C GLY A 14 -28.85 -22.18 20.60
N ILE A 15 -29.60 -23.29 20.63
CA ILE A 15 -29.12 -24.69 20.60
C ILE A 15 -30.20 -25.48 19.78
N LEU A 16 -29.93 -26.47 18.91
CA LEU A 16 -28.88 -27.51 18.86
C LEU A 16 -28.34 -27.77 17.43
N VAL A 17 -27.23 -28.54 17.38
CA VAL A 17 -26.66 -29.32 16.24
C VAL A 17 -27.63 -29.80 15.15
N VAL A 18 -27.18 -29.79 13.90
CA VAL A 18 -27.40 -30.91 12.94
C VAL A 18 -26.06 -31.32 12.30
N LEU A 19 -25.85 -32.63 12.17
CA LEU A 19 -24.66 -33.29 11.60
C LEU A 19 -24.96 -33.75 10.16
N SER A 20 -24.03 -33.57 9.23
CA SER A 20 -24.06 -34.23 7.90
C SER A 20 -22.66 -34.62 7.44
N ILE A 21 -22.45 -35.93 7.23
CA ILE A 21 -21.19 -36.52 6.73
C ILE A 21 -21.50 -37.29 5.45
N ILE A 22 -20.96 -36.87 4.29
CA ILE A 22 -20.93 -37.70 3.06
C ILE A 22 -19.61 -37.48 2.28
N LEU A 23 -18.72 -38.47 2.38
CA LEU A 23 -17.84 -38.99 1.31
C LEU A 23 -18.50 -40.30 0.79
N PRO A 24 -18.13 -40.95 -0.35
CA PRO A 24 -16.87 -40.93 -1.12
C PRO A 24 -17.05 -40.24 -2.51
N VAL A 25 -16.45 -40.52 -3.69
CA VAL A 25 -15.76 -41.67 -4.34
C VAL A 25 -14.68 -41.20 -5.34
N LEU A 26 -13.64 -42.03 -5.55
CA LEU A 26 -12.67 -41.97 -6.65
C LEU A 26 -12.78 -43.22 -7.56
N PRO A 27 -12.81 -43.06 -8.88
CA PRO A 27 -12.21 -43.99 -9.85
C PRO A 27 -10.87 -43.39 -10.35
N VAL A 28 -9.73 -44.07 -10.40
CA VAL A 28 -9.41 -45.45 -10.84
C VAL A 28 -9.66 -45.67 -12.32
N ALA A 29 -8.63 -45.37 -13.12
CA ALA A 29 -8.28 -46.09 -14.34
C ALA A 29 -6.76 -45.99 -14.52
N ALA A 30 -6.09 -47.12 -14.75
CA ALA A 30 -4.68 -47.18 -15.10
C ALA A 30 -4.53 -48.00 -16.38
N GLN A 31 -3.67 -47.57 -17.30
CA GLN A 31 -3.19 -48.43 -18.36
C GLN A 31 -1.81 -47.99 -18.85
N THR A 32 -0.89 -48.94 -18.84
CA THR A 32 0.44 -48.89 -19.46
C THR A 32 0.30 -49.57 -20.82
N ASP A 33 0.84 -49.01 -21.90
CA ASP A 33 1.98 -49.65 -22.57
C ASP A 33 2.68 -48.82 -23.67
N SER A 34 3.81 -49.35 -24.11
CA SER A 34 4.90 -48.71 -24.86
C SER A 34 4.70 -48.50 -26.38
N SER A 35 5.29 -47.40 -26.89
CA SER A 35 6.21 -47.25 -28.07
C SER A 35 6.03 -48.09 -29.37
N PRO A 36 6.43 -47.59 -30.57
CA PRO A 36 7.65 -46.80 -30.76
C PRO A 36 7.69 -45.68 -31.85
N ALA A 37 8.75 -44.86 -31.73
CA ALA A 37 9.54 -44.23 -32.80
C ALA A 37 8.85 -43.40 -33.91
N HIS A 38 9.04 -42.08 -33.83
CA HIS A 38 9.57 -41.30 -34.95
C HIS A 38 10.67 -40.36 -34.46
N SER A 39 11.62 -40.02 -35.33
CA SER A 39 12.84 -39.27 -34.98
C SER A 39 12.92 -37.98 -35.80
N ALA A 40 12.83 -36.83 -35.13
CA ALA A 40 13.12 -35.50 -35.68
C ALA A 40 13.60 -34.56 -34.55
N GLU A 41 14.34 -33.52 -34.93
CA GLU A 41 15.19 -32.61 -34.14
C GLU A 41 14.82 -32.25 -32.67
N PRO A 42 15.84 -31.91 -31.85
CA PRO A 42 15.60 -31.15 -30.62
C PRO A 42 15.20 -29.71 -30.98
N PRO A 43 14.11 -29.15 -30.43
CA PRO A 43 13.90 -27.71 -30.49
C PRO A 43 15.03 -27.03 -29.71
N ASP A 44 15.57 -25.94 -30.27
CA ASP A 44 16.72 -25.24 -29.70
C ASP A 44 16.53 -24.86 -28.24
N ALA A 45 17.64 -24.82 -27.51
CA ALA A 45 17.70 -24.18 -26.22
C ALA A 45 17.47 -22.66 -26.40
N ILE A 46 16.20 -22.25 -26.41
CA ILE A 46 15.80 -20.89 -26.06
C ILE A 46 16.21 -20.68 -24.61
N SER A 47 17.46 -20.29 -24.44
CA SER A 47 17.91 -19.56 -23.27
C SER A 47 17.09 -18.28 -23.27
N GLU A 48 15.96 -18.28 -22.55
CA GLU A 48 15.26 -17.06 -22.19
C GLU A 48 16.30 -16.17 -21.52
N ALA A 49 16.80 -15.19 -22.28
CA ALA A 49 17.48 -14.05 -21.71
C ALA A 49 16.44 -13.46 -20.77
N ALA A 50 16.67 -13.60 -19.46
CA ALA A 50 15.79 -13.04 -18.46
C ALA A 50 15.79 -11.52 -18.69
N GLU A 51 14.73 -11.03 -19.35
CA GLU A 51 14.59 -9.61 -19.64
C GLU A 51 14.80 -8.86 -18.34
N GLU A 52 15.70 -7.86 -18.34
CA GLU A 52 16.02 -7.10 -17.13
C GLU A 52 14.77 -6.38 -16.65
N SER A 53 14.00 -7.04 -15.78
CA SER A 53 12.64 -6.64 -15.47
C SER A 53 12.68 -5.21 -14.92
N PRO A 54 11.99 -4.24 -15.58
CA PRO A 54 12.30 -2.82 -15.44
C PRO A 54 12.27 -2.43 -13.96
N ALA A 55 13.43 -1.98 -13.46
CA ALA A 55 13.86 -2.12 -12.06
C ALA A 55 12.73 -1.87 -11.04
N ARG A 56 12.07 -2.95 -10.64
CA ARG A 56 10.81 -2.89 -9.89
C ARG A 56 11.04 -2.36 -8.47
N CYS A 57 10.63 -1.12 -8.24
CA CYS A 57 10.68 -0.49 -6.92
C CYS A 57 9.62 -1.14 -6.02
N ARG A 58 10.03 -1.92 -5.00
CA ARG A 58 9.13 -2.42 -3.95
C ARG A 58 9.35 -1.63 -2.68
N ILE A 59 8.27 -1.20 -2.05
CA ILE A 59 8.25 -0.49 -0.78
C ILE A 59 7.42 -1.30 0.21
N HIS A 60 8.04 -1.74 1.30
CA HIS A 60 7.37 -2.37 2.43
C HIS A 60 7.03 -1.31 3.48
N LEU A 61 5.76 -1.21 3.87
CA LEU A 61 5.23 -0.28 4.86
C LEU A 61 4.62 -1.03 6.04
N ARG A 62 5.05 -0.68 7.26
CA ARG A 62 4.46 -1.25 8.49
C ARG A 62 4.28 -0.19 9.56
N PHE A 63 3.06 -0.02 10.07
CA PHE A 63 2.73 0.86 11.19
C PHE A 63 2.11 0.00 12.32
N GLY A 64 2.94 -0.47 13.24
CA GLY A 64 2.55 -1.33 14.37
C GLY A 64 1.79 -2.59 13.94
N SER A 65 0.50 -2.63 14.29
CA SER A 65 -0.51 -3.61 13.87
C SER A 65 -1.61 -3.01 12.98
N LEU A 66 -1.61 -1.68 12.74
CA LEU A 66 -2.57 -1.03 11.84
C LEU A 66 -2.24 -1.35 10.38
N LEU A 67 -0.98 -1.19 10.01
CA LEU A 67 -0.50 -1.35 8.64
C LEU A 67 0.58 -2.42 8.56
N ASN A 68 0.45 -3.29 7.54
CA ASN A 68 1.48 -4.13 6.98
C ASN A 68 1.13 -4.32 5.48
N GLU A 69 1.85 -3.65 4.58
CA GLU A 69 1.51 -3.55 3.15
C GLU A 69 2.78 -3.51 2.30
N ASP A 70 2.84 -4.39 1.29
CA ASP A 70 3.87 -4.37 0.25
C ASP A 70 3.35 -3.65 -0.99
N VAL A 71 3.96 -2.52 -1.34
CA VAL A 71 3.63 -1.70 -2.50
C VAL A 71 4.68 -1.91 -3.59
N LEU A 72 4.25 -2.42 -4.73
CA LEU A 72 4.98 -2.41 -5.99
C LEU A 72 4.77 -1.06 -6.70
N VAL A 73 5.87 -0.42 -7.08
CA VAL A 73 5.92 0.83 -7.83
C VAL A 73 6.58 0.55 -9.18
N GLU A 74 5.80 0.73 -10.24
CA GLU A 74 6.22 0.68 -11.62
C GLU A 74 6.28 2.12 -12.19
N GLU A 75 6.37 2.29 -13.50
CA GLU A 75 6.38 3.62 -14.11
C GLU A 75 5.00 4.31 -13.94
N LYS A 76 3.98 3.74 -14.60
CA LYS A 76 2.59 4.24 -14.67
C LYS A 76 1.61 3.51 -13.73
N ARG A 77 2.10 2.73 -12.78
CA ARG A 77 1.26 1.89 -11.89
C ARG A 77 1.88 1.74 -10.51
N ILE A 78 1.03 1.77 -9.50
CA ILE A 78 1.38 1.58 -8.09
C ILE A 78 0.35 0.63 -7.48
N GLN A 79 0.79 -0.52 -6.96
CA GLN A 79 -0.09 -1.60 -6.51
C GLN A 79 0.40 -2.28 -5.24
N GLY A 80 -0.51 -2.52 -4.30
CA GLY A 80 -0.32 -3.39 -3.14
C GLY A 80 -1.55 -4.26 -2.91
N SER A 81 -1.72 -4.78 -1.70
CA SER A 81 -2.92 -5.53 -1.26
C SER A 81 -4.16 -4.64 -1.14
N ASN A 82 -3.99 -3.38 -0.73
CA ASN A 82 -5.06 -2.41 -0.50
C ASN A 82 -4.96 -1.18 -1.41
N LEU A 83 -4.02 -1.19 -2.36
CA LEU A 83 -3.67 -0.06 -3.22
C LEU A 83 -3.64 -0.52 -4.69
N SER A 84 -4.26 0.24 -5.58
CA SER A 84 -4.15 0.04 -7.02
C SER A 84 -4.44 1.34 -7.74
N ILE A 85 -3.38 2.09 -8.06
CA ILE A 85 -3.42 3.36 -8.79
C ILE A 85 -2.68 3.20 -10.12
N ARG A 86 -3.23 3.82 -11.17
CA ARG A 86 -2.64 3.91 -12.51
C ARG A 86 -2.50 5.37 -12.92
N GLU A 87 -1.58 5.66 -13.84
CA GLU A 87 -1.37 6.97 -14.46
C GLU A 87 -1.76 6.92 -15.95
N GLU A 88 -2.58 7.87 -16.38
CA GLU A 88 -3.03 8.06 -17.76
C GLU A 88 -3.24 9.57 -17.98
N ASP A 89 -2.64 10.14 -19.02
CA ASP A 89 -2.68 11.58 -19.34
C ASP A 89 -2.39 12.52 -18.15
N GLY A 90 -1.42 12.14 -17.31
CA GLY A 90 -1.02 12.86 -16.10
C GLY A 90 -2.05 12.79 -14.96
N ILE A 91 -3.07 11.95 -15.09
CA ILE A 91 -4.10 11.70 -14.08
C ILE A 91 -3.81 10.36 -13.42
N PHE A 92 -3.56 10.40 -12.11
CA PHE A 92 -3.50 9.23 -11.25
C PHE A 92 -4.91 8.85 -10.83
N TYR A 93 -5.33 7.61 -11.04
CA TYR A 93 -6.65 7.13 -10.63
C TYR A 93 -6.65 5.67 -10.18
N GLY A 94 -7.62 5.31 -9.32
CA GLY A 94 -7.82 3.94 -8.84
C GLY A 94 -8.31 3.91 -7.41
N PHE A 95 -7.72 3.06 -6.57
CA PHE A 95 -8.15 2.85 -5.19
C PHE A 95 -6.99 2.87 -4.19
N ALA A 96 -7.22 3.42 -3.00
CA ALA A 96 -6.37 3.32 -1.82
C ALA A 96 -7.25 2.98 -0.61
N TYR A 97 -7.00 1.86 0.08
CA TYR A 97 -7.87 1.30 1.13
C TYR A 97 -9.36 1.22 0.76
N GLY A 98 -9.63 0.83 -0.49
CA GLY A 98 -10.99 0.78 -1.05
C GLY A 98 -11.61 2.14 -1.36
N GLN A 99 -10.98 3.25 -0.96
CA GLN A 99 -11.42 4.60 -1.30
C GLN A 99 -11.06 4.92 -2.75
N SER A 100 -12.07 5.28 -3.55
CA SER A 100 -11.88 5.76 -4.91
C SER A 100 -11.02 7.02 -4.88
N THR A 101 -9.88 6.98 -5.58
CA THR A 101 -8.84 8.01 -5.53
C THR A 101 -8.59 8.50 -6.96
N ARG A 102 -8.61 9.82 -7.17
CA ARG A 102 -8.25 10.44 -8.45
C ARG A 102 -7.56 11.78 -8.23
N PHE A 103 -6.36 11.97 -8.75
CA PHE A 103 -5.66 13.26 -8.69
C PHE A 103 -4.77 13.51 -9.91
N ARG A 104 -4.45 14.78 -10.16
CA ARG A 104 -3.40 15.21 -11.09
C ARG A 104 -2.34 15.98 -10.33
N ILE A 105 -1.10 15.96 -10.83
CA ILE A 105 -0.03 16.88 -10.42
C ILE A 105 0.29 17.81 -11.59
N GLU A 106 0.11 19.13 -11.41
CA GLU A 106 0.23 20.16 -12.46
C GLU A 106 0.77 21.45 -11.81
N ASP A 107 1.78 22.09 -12.40
CA ASP A 107 2.45 23.32 -11.91
C ASP A 107 2.77 23.34 -10.40
N GLY A 108 3.27 22.22 -9.87
CA GLY A 108 3.60 22.09 -8.45
C GLY A 108 2.37 22.07 -7.53
N ARG A 109 1.19 21.72 -8.04
CA ARG A 109 -0.06 21.56 -7.28
C ARG A 109 -0.62 20.16 -7.49
N VAL A 110 -1.36 19.68 -6.49
CA VAL A 110 -2.13 18.43 -6.56
C VAL A 110 -3.61 18.78 -6.42
N SER A 111 -4.40 18.40 -7.42
CA SER A 111 -5.85 18.60 -7.45
C SER A 111 -6.54 17.25 -7.69
N GLY A 112 -7.70 17.02 -7.05
CA GLY A 112 -8.39 15.73 -7.14
C GLY A 112 -9.33 15.45 -5.98
N SER A 113 -9.60 14.17 -5.72
CA SER A 113 -10.34 13.70 -4.55
C SER A 113 -9.93 12.28 -4.11
N ILE A 114 -10.24 11.95 -2.85
CA ILE A 114 -10.23 10.58 -2.30
C ILE A 114 -11.53 10.35 -1.54
N SER A 115 -12.34 9.37 -1.93
CA SER A 115 -13.70 9.14 -1.39
C SER A 115 -14.50 10.45 -1.23
N GLU A 116 -14.59 11.20 -2.33
CA GLU A 116 -15.25 12.52 -2.44
C GLU A 116 -14.54 13.69 -1.71
N LEU A 117 -13.70 13.42 -0.70
CA LEU A 117 -12.88 14.43 -0.01
C LEU A 117 -11.93 15.14 -0.98
N GLY A 118 -12.06 16.46 -1.12
CA GLY A 118 -11.28 17.25 -2.09
C GLY A 118 -9.79 17.37 -1.74
N LEU A 119 -8.91 17.15 -2.72
CA LEU A 119 -7.46 17.30 -2.57
C LEU A 119 -7.02 18.67 -3.09
N MET A 120 -6.40 19.48 -2.22
CA MET A 120 -5.83 20.79 -2.54
C MET A 120 -4.43 20.93 -1.92
N LEU A 121 -3.44 20.27 -2.54
CA LEU A 121 -2.07 20.21 -2.05
C LEU A 121 -1.11 20.98 -2.95
N ASN A 122 0.02 21.40 -2.39
CA ASN A 122 1.14 22.03 -3.09
C ASN A 122 2.36 21.13 -2.96
N VAL A 123 3.12 21.00 -4.04
CA VAL A 123 4.37 20.25 -4.13
C VAL A 123 5.52 21.26 -4.11
N ARG A 124 6.45 21.10 -3.17
CA ARG A 124 7.67 21.88 -3.06
C ARG A 124 8.86 20.95 -3.13
N ILE A 125 9.70 21.10 -4.15
CA ILE A 125 10.93 20.32 -4.34
C ILE A 125 12.11 21.26 -4.15
N GLU A 126 12.92 21.02 -3.13
CA GLU A 126 14.15 21.74 -2.84
C GLU A 126 15.31 20.74 -2.73
N GLY A 127 16.55 21.19 -3.02
CA GLY A 127 17.73 20.31 -3.08
C GLY A 127 17.81 19.20 -2.01
N PRO A 128 17.59 19.50 -0.70
CA PRO A 128 17.62 18.50 0.36
C PRO A 128 16.28 17.77 0.64
N PHE A 129 15.11 18.29 0.24
CA PHE A 129 13.81 17.66 0.54
C PHE A 129 12.71 17.97 -0.48
N SER A 130 11.77 17.03 -0.61
CA SER A 130 10.46 17.28 -1.25
C SER A 130 9.36 17.26 -0.20
N GLU A 131 8.38 18.16 -0.32
CA GLU A 131 7.21 18.23 0.56
C GLU A 131 5.93 18.39 -0.25
N VAL A 132 4.91 17.60 0.09
CA VAL A 132 3.53 17.77 -0.33
C VAL A 132 2.75 18.32 0.87
N SER A 133 2.09 19.48 0.74
CA SER A 133 1.39 20.13 1.85
C SER A 133 0.17 20.95 1.40
N GLY A 134 -0.90 20.95 2.20
CA GLY A 134 -2.12 21.68 1.87
C GLY A 134 -3.31 21.21 2.67
N LEU A 135 -4.47 21.11 2.00
CA LEU A 135 -5.72 20.63 2.58
C LEU A 135 -6.19 19.32 1.91
N ILE A 136 -6.71 18.42 2.73
CA ILE A 136 -7.65 17.38 2.32
C ILE A 136 -9.00 17.79 2.92
N GLU A 137 -9.92 18.23 2.08
CA GLU A 137 -11.13 18.97 2.44
C GLU A 137 -10.82 20.18 3.35
N ALA A 138 -11.13 20.11 4.65
CA ALA A 138 -10.78 21.14 5.64
C ALA A 138 -9.51 20.81 6.46
N THR A 139 -8.97 19.60 6.32
CA THR A 139 -7.89 19.06 7.14
C THR A 139 -6.51 19.42 6.59
N ARG A 140 -5.77 20.26 7.33
CA ARG A 140 -4.39 20.64 6.95
C ARG A 140 -3.42 19.49 7.21
N VAL A 141 -2.66 19.13 6.18
CA VAL A 141 -1.69 18.02 6.19
C VAL A 141 -0.36 18.41 5.55
N SER A 142 0.72 17.71 5.91
CA SER A 142 1.91 17.63 5.06
C SER A 142 2.66 16.30 5.16
N ALA A 143 3.34 15.94 4.07
CA ALA A 143 4.28 14.84 3.98
C ALA A 143 5.59 15.33 3.36
N ARG A 144 6.71 15.15 4.06
CA ARG A 144 8.06 15.58 3.65
C ARG A 144 9.02 14.39 3.60
N VAL A 145 9.77 14.28 2.51
CA VAL A 145 10.83 13.27 2.29
C VAL A 145 12.16 13.99 2.10
N SER A 146 13.11 13.74 3.00
CA SER A 146 14.51 14.19 2.87
C SER A 146 15.41 13.03 2.46
N GLU A 147 16.73 13.23 2.47
CA GLU A 147 17.75 12.20 2.19
C GLU A 147 17.85 11.14 3.29
N ASN A 148 17.28 11.41 4.47
CA ASN A 148 17.46 10.61 5.69
C ASN A 148 16.19 10.45 6.55
N ALA A 149 15.05 10.98 6.13
CA ALA A 149 13.82 10.93 6.91
C ALA A 149 12.55 11.01 6.06
N ILE A 150 11.48 10.45 6.59
CA ILE A 150 10.10 10.63 6.13
C ILE A 150 9.30 11.18 7.30
N LEU A 151 8.62 12.31 7.10
CA LEU A 151 7.76 12.95 8.09
C LEU A 151 6.36 13.15 7.49
N VAL A 152 5.31 12.69 8.16
CA VAL A 152 3.91 12.99 7.80
C VAL A 152 3.20 13.60 9.01
N LYS A 153 2.30 14.56 8.77
CA LYS A 153 1.59 15.31 9.83
C LYS A 153 0.16 15.60 9.42
N GLY A 154 -0.76 15.45 10.38
CA GLY A 154 -2.15 15.88 10.31
C GLY A 154 -2.69 16.24 11.71
N PRO A 155 -3.97 16.58 11.84
CA PRO A 155 -4.58 16.88 13.14
C PRO A 155 -4.60 15.63 14.04
N GLY A 156 -3.97 15.71 15.22
CA GLY A 156 -3.93 14.61 16.19
C GLY A 156 -3.14 13.36 15.75
N ALA A 157 -2.36 13.45 14.66
CA ALA A 157 -1.71 12.29 14.07
C ALA A 157 -0.40 12.67 13.33
N GLY A 158 0.57 11.76 13.30
CA GLY A 158 1.76 11.91 12.45
C GLY A 158 2.55 10.61 12.22
N LEU A 159 3.56 10.69 11.36
CA LEU A 159 4.56 9.65 11.10
C LEU A 159 5.95 10.30 11.14
N SER A 160 6.91 9.65 11.79
CA SER A 160 8.28 10.15 11.94
C SER A 160 9.28 9.01 11.82
N LEU A 161 9.84 8.83 10.62
CA LEU A 161 10.81 7.79 10.28
C LEU A 161 12.18 8.40 10.00
N LYS A 162 13.25 7.72 10.44
CA LYS A 162 14.64 8.07 10.16
C LYS A 162 15.38 6.90 9.54
N LEU A 163 16.28 7.20 8.61
CA LEU A 163 17.15 6.23 7.95
C LEU A 163 18.09 5.57 8.96
N GLN A 164 18.05 4.25 9.03
CA GLN A 164 18.90 3.45 9.92
C GLN A 164 20.09 2.86 9.16
N ARG A 165 19.81 2.14 8.05
CA ARG A 165 20.83 1.48 7.22
C ARG A 165 20.29 1.16 5.84
N GLY A 166 21.09 1.41 4.80
CA GLY A 166 20.71 1.12 3.41
C GLY A 166 19.44 1.88 3.02
N ASN A 167 18.37 1.14 2.68
CA ASN A 167 17.05 1.69 2.35
C ASN A 167 16.00 1.49 3.46
N HIS A 168 16.41 1.08 4.67
CA HIS A 168 15.52 0.89 5.80
C HIS A 168 15.45 2.15 6.67
N LEU A 169 14.25 2.69 6.83
CA LEU A 169 13.91 3.72 7.81
C LEU A 169 13.00 3.13 8.89
N SER A 170 13.17 3.58 10.12
CA SER A 170 12.25 3.25 11.22
C SER A 170 12.04 4.42 12.17
N GLY A 171 11.02 4.31 13.01
CA GLY A 171 10.66 5.34 13.98
C GLY A 171 9.28 5.07 14.57
N SER A 172 8.43 6.10 14.60
CA SER A 172 7.11 6.02 15.24
C SER A 172 6.00 6.69 14.44
N PHE A 173 4.77 6.28 14.74
CA PHE A 173 3.54 6.93 14.28
C PHE A 173 2.65 7.30 15.47
N VAL A 174 1.74 8.24 15.24
CA VAL A 174 0.63 8.61 16.11
C VAL A 174 -0.63 8.66 15.25
N ALA A 175 -1.71 8.03 15.70
CA ALA A 175 -3.02 8.04 15.04
C ALA A 175 -4.11 8.15 16.13
N GLY A 176 -4.59 9.37 16.37
CA GLY A 176 -5.55 9.65 17.44
C GLY A 176 -4.96 9.32 18.83
N SER A 177 -5.50 8.31 19.49
CA SER A 177 -5.01 7.80 20.77
C SER A 177 -3.90 6.75 20.65
N GLN A 178 -3.64 6.22 19.45
CA GLN A 178 -2.65 5.16 19.23
C GLN A 178 -1.27 5.75 18.96
N ILE A 179 -0.24 5.17 19.58
CA ILE A 179 1.17 5.46 19.34
C ILE A 179 1.88 4.11 19.16
N GLY A 180 2.74 3.98 18.15
CA GLY A 180 3.45 2.73 17.89
C GLY A 180 4.70 2.90 17.03
N THR A 181 5.41 1.80 16.80
CA THR A 181 6.57 1.76 15.91
C THR A 181 6.13 1.77 14.44
N ALA A 182 6.94 2.40 13.59
CA ALA A 182 6.73 2.41 12.15
C ALA A 182 8.03 2.10 11.42
N ASP A 183 7.91 1.32 10.34
CA ASP A 183 9.01 0.86 9.48
C ASP A 183 8.68 1.13 8.01
N PHE A 184 9.71 1.50 7.25
CA PHE A 184 9.68 1.68 5.79
C PHE A 184 10.95 1.03 5.22
N THR A 185 10.82 0.19 4.19
CA THR A 185 11.98 -0.40 3.51
C THR A 185 11.77 -0.45 2.01
N SER A 186 12.70 0.11 1.22
CA SER A 186 12.63 0.06 -0.24
C SER A 186 13.67 -0.85 -0.89
N PHE A 187 13.24 -1.59 -1.92
CA PHE A 187 14.03 -2.53 -2.71
C PHE A 187 13.95 -2.12 -4.18
N GLY A 188 15.07 -2.18 -4.92
CA GLY A 188 15.14 -1.68 -6.31
C GLY A 188 15.14 -0.15 -6.47
N CYS A 189 14.87 0.61 -5.41
CA CYS A 189 14.80 2.07 -5.39
C CYS A 189 15.25 2.63 -4.03
N ASN A 190 15.71 3.88 -4.00
CA ASN A 190 16.19 4.55 -2.79
C ASN A 190 15.32 5.76 -2.42
N LEU A 191 15.65 6.41 -1.29
CA LEU A 191 14.88 7.56 -0.79
C LEU A 191 14.95 8.79 -1.71
N GLU A 192 16.01 8.92 -2.52
CA GLU A 192 16.10 9.96 -3.54
C GLU A 192 15.13 9.72 -4.71
N THR A 193 14.95 8.46 -5.14
CA THR A 193 13.93 8.07 -6.12
C THR A 193 12.54 8.52 -5.66
N ILE A 194 12.22 8.28 -4.38
CA ILE A 194 10.93 8.65 -3.77
C ILE A 194 10.81 10.18 -3.64
N ARG A 195 11.89 10.86 -3.22
CA ARG A 195 11.95 12.34 -3.15
C ARG A 195 11.66 12.99 -4.51
N LYS A 196 12.12 12.40 -5.61
CA LYS A 196 11.90 12.92 -6.99
C LYS A 196 10.51 12.62 -7.57
N ARG A 197 9.73 11.74 -6.95
CA ARG A 197 8.39 11.31 -7.43
C ARG A 197 7.28 11.81 -6.48
N PRO A 198 6.75 13.05 -6.67
CA PRO A 198 5.79 13.64 -5.74
C PRO A 198 4.47 12.87 -5.63
N GLU A 199 4.08 12.09 -6.64
CA GLU A 199 2.95 11.17 -6.60
C GLU A 199 3.13 10.06 -5.55
N LEU A 200 4.36 9.60 -5.30
CA LEU A 200 4.64 8.65 -4.22
C LEU A 200 4.50 9.30 -2.84
N ILE A 201 4.78 10.61 -2.74
CA ILE A 201 4.62 11.39 -1.51
C ILE A 201 3.13 11.67 -1.24
N VAL A 202 2.35 11.96 -2.29
CA VAL A 202 0.87 12.02 -2.22
C VAL A 202 0.31 10.67 -1.76
N ILE A 203 0.72 9.57 -2.39
CA ILE A 203 0.19 8.24 -2.07
C ILE A 203 0.60 7.80 -0.67
N LEU A 204 1.83 8.07 -0.22
CA LEU A 204 2.24 7.83 1.18
C LEU A 204 1.39 8.62 2.18
N LEU A 205 1.07 9.89 1.87
CA LEU A 205 0.17 10.72 2.68
C LEU A 205 -1.24 10.14 2.74
N LEU A 206 -1.81 9.70 1.61
CA LEU A 206 -3.13 9.07 1.54
C LEU A 206 -3.16 7.71 2.27
N LEU A 207 -2.13 6.88 2.09
CA LEU A 207 -1.99 5.58 2.76
C LEU A 207 -1.93 5.71 4.28
N TRP A 208 -1.42 6.83 4.77
CA TRP A 208 -1.35 7.16 6.19
C TRP A 208 -2.64 7.84 6.71
N MET A 209 -3.29 8.70 5.91
CA MET A 209 -4.55 9.38 6.26
C MET A 209 -5.78 8.48 6.35
N ALA A 210 -5.76 7.32 5.70
CA ALA A 210 -6.90 6.38 5.69
C ALA A 210 -7.01 5.52 6.97
N ARG A 211 -6.55 6.03 8.13
CA ARG A 211 -6.29 5.28 9.37
C ARG A 211 -6.63 6.05 10.64
#